data_AF-A0A1Z9DKI5-F1
#
_entry.id   AF-A0A1Z9DKI5-F1
#
_cell.length_a   1.000
_cell.length_b   1.000
_cell.length_c   1.000
_cell.angle_alpha   90.00
_cell.angle_beta   90.00
_cell.angle_gamma   90.00
#
_symmetry.space_group_name_H-M   'P 1'
#
loop_
_entity.id
_entity.type
_entity.pdbx_description
1 polymer ?
#
loop_
_entity_poly.entity_id
_entity_poly.type
_entity_poly.pdbx_seq_one_letter_code
_entity_poly.pdbx_strand_id
1 'polypeptide(L)'
;IVLDWIGNWEGDPGSGWSVAGVSNGTKDHTLVRKCDINQGNTDWNISAGTNEVDSEWIVLSQNDWTFLGSHELECSEPEAICTSFTGIEIFEVGDWINPEDTCDFGFCNSDGTFSGTIIDCMEDMGMPCEGGEWVLFEGDCCSTCVVSGCTDSEACNYNPIATLDDGTCGIIDDCGDCQIPYCYVVGGNVNYTSQSDCPGGELGNENVTLVDGIWVGNDSSDQYWLGSSWNPYWNQNCSSSPGCMDQNACNYWYAATEDDGSCVFANEGYDCDGNCLTDLDNCGVCNGDNSTCLGSQNIELLSGWNLWSTYINTGEEDIQSIFNEIVDDLVIVKDESGSVYWPQFALNTIGSLTIGEGYQVKMSALNTLVIEGDLVPFDYSIELDEGWGIIGYLHQDCFDAGDMMNPIVNDLSILKDQNGSVYWPSFGLNSIGNMCPGEGYQIKMSTATLFNYPISGGQRIGDIYTERPIHFDEPVNTGSNMIIGFPLYAWQSTLSIGDEIAAYDEKGRLIGSTVYEGNNLALTVWGDDMTTDTKDGLVEGEKIIFRLWNTLTSAEQVLNIKWQEGSEIYSTDAISVAGQIILGNELGADRQLVKITDVLGKEVNGNEKDVMLLYIYDDGSIERIFINE
;
A
#
# COMPACT_ATOMS: atom_id res chain seq x y z
N ILE A 1 14.03 -47.29 24.14
CA ILE A 1 15.47 -47.00 23.96
C ILE A 1 16.04 -48.17 23.19
N VAL A 2 16.49 -47.94 21.96
CA VAL A 2 17.20 -48.96 21.17
C VAL A 2 18.67 -48.87 21.58
N LEU A 3 19.28 -50.01 21.90
CA LEU A 3 20.70 -50.17 22.23
C LEU A 3 21.38 -50.80 21.01
N ASP A 4 22.58 -50.34 20.65
CA ASP A 4 23.37 -50.98 19.59
C ASP A 4 23.72 -52.42 19.94
N TRP A 5 23.71 -53.27 18.93
CA TRP A 5 24.15 -54.65 19.07
C TRP A 5 25.60 -54.75 18.60
N ILE A 6 26.52 -55.01 19.53
CA ILE A 6 27.90 -55.39 19.19
C ILE A 6 27.96 -56.92 19.16
N GLY A 7 28.14 -57.49 17.98
CA GLY A 7 28.17 -58.94 17.77
C GLY A 7 26.77 -59.55 17.53
N ASN A 8 26.65 -60.85 17.75
CA ASN A 8 25.40 -61.59 17.59
C ASN A 8 24.94 -62.25 18.90
N TRP A 9 23.72 -62.79 18.90
CA TRP A 9 23.13 -63.45 20.07
C TRP A 9 23.63 -64.90 20.29
N GLU A 10 24.59 -65.37 19.50
CA GLU A 10 25.13 -66.74 19.59
C GLU A 10 26.25 -66.88 20.64
N GLY A 11 26.60 -65.78 21.32
CA GLY A 11 27.61 -65.72 22.37
C GLY A 11 28.96 -65.21 21.89
N ASP A 12 29.91 -65.04 22.82
CA ASP A 12 31.28 -64.60 22.53
C ASP A 12 32.00 -65.63 21.64
N PRO A 13 32.44 -65.27 20.42
CA PRO A 13 33.11 -66.18 19.50
C PRO A 13 34.55 -66.54 19.93
N GLY A 14 35.08 -65.94 21.01
CA GLY A 14 36.46 -66.15 21.49
C GLY A 14 37.52 -65.46 20.62
N SER A 15 37.11 -64.88 19.50
CA SER A 15 37.86 -63.97 18.62
C SER A 15 37.08 -62.64 18.52
N GLY A 16 37.70 -61.56 18.06
CA GLY A 16 36.93 -60.33 17.80
C GLY A 16 36.10 -60.47 16.53
N TRP A 17 35.02 -59.69 16.40
CA TRP A 17 34.37 -59.47 15.11
C TRP A 17 35.18 -58.48 14.28
N SER A 18 35.14 -58.63 12.97
CA SER A 18 35.68 -57.61 12.05
C SER A 18 34.78 -56.39 12.04
N VAL A 19 35.39 -55.20 11.97
CA VAL A 19 34.68 -53.90 11.92
C VAL A 19 35.44 -53.00 10.96
N ALA A 20 34.75 -52.31 10.05
CA ALA A 20 35.34 -51.40 9.07
C ALA A 20 36.51 -52.01 8.26
N GLY A 21 36.48 -53.32 8.00
CA GLY A 21 37.56 -54.04 7.30
C GLY A 21 38.76 -54.44 8.17
N VAL A 22 38.78 -54.06 9.46
CA VAL A 22 39.79 -54.48 10.43
C VAL A 22 39.41 -55.82 11.04
N SER A 23 40.23 -56.85 10.81
CA SER A 23 40.02 -58.17 11.41
C SER A 23 40.15 -58.13 12.94
N ASN A 24 39.19 -58.72 13.67
CA ASN A 24 39.11 -58.68 15.13
C ASN A 24 39.01 -57.26 15.74
N GLY A 25 38.38 -56.32 15.03
CA GLY A 25 38.15 -54.94 15.48
C GLY A 25 37.45 -54.80 16.85
N THR A 26 36.69 -55.79 17.33
CA THR A 26 36.07 -55.69 18.67
C THR A 26 36.94 -56.20 19.82
N LYS A 27 38.12 -56.78 19.56
CA LYS A 27 38.93 -57.46 20.59
C LYS A 27 40.06 -56.58 21.13
N ASP A 28 40.85 -55.99 20.24
CA ASP A 28 42.08 -55.28 20.58
C ASP A 28 42.10 -53.86 19.98
N HIS A 29 40.95 -53.20 19.86
CA HIS A 29 40.82 -51.86 19.31
C HIS A 29 39.79 -51.04 20.09
N THR A 30 39.85 -49.72 19.96
CA THR A 30 38.80 -48.82 20.45
C THR A 30 37.82 -48.56 19.32
N LEU A 31 36.52 -48.75 19.57
CA LEU A 31 35.46 -48.44 18.62
C LEU A 31 34.80 -47.12 19.02
N VAL A 32 34.75 -46.18 18.08
CA VAL A 32 34.05 -44.91 18.22
C VAL A 32 32.94 -44.87 17.19
N ARG A 33 31.72 -44.51 17.61
CA ARG A 33 30.61 -44.39 16.67
C ARG A 33 30.81 -43.16 15.79
N LYS A 34 30.54 -43.25 14.49
CA LYS A 34 30.59 -42.10 13.60
C LYS A 34 29.48 -41.10 13.96
N CYS A 35 29.80 -39.81 13.81
CA CYS A 35 28.95 -38.70 14.23
C CYS A 35 27.64 -38.56 13.42
N ASP A 36 27.59 -39.10 12.20
CA ASP A 36 26.42 -39.10 11.31
C ASP A 36 25.36 -40.16 11.70
N ILE A 37 25.69 -41.07 12.63
CA ILE A 37 24.81 -42.17 13.03
C ILE A 37 23.98 -41.79 14.27
N ASN A 38 22.78 -41.27 14.02
CA ASN A 38 21.91 -40.68 15.04
C ASN A 38 20.93 -41.65 15.72
N GLN A 39 20.95 -42.94 15.37
CA GLN A 39 20.05 -43.96 15.94
C GLN A 39 20.77 -45.31 16.11
N GLY A 40 20.42 -46.04 17.18
CA GLY A 40 20.99 -47.35 17.46
C GLY A 40 20.63 -48.40 16.40
N ASN A 41 21.57 -49.27 16.04
CA ASN A 41 21.40 -50.32 15.03
C ASN A 41 21.41 -51.71 15.68
N THR A 42 20.38 -52.50 15.39
CA THR A 42 20.22 -53.87 15.89
C THR A 42 20.69 -54.93 14.89
N ASP A 43 21.25 -54.58 13.73
CA ASP A 43 21.89 -55.52 12.82
C ASP A 43 23.40 -55.27 12.80
N TRP A 44 24.13 -56.13 13.51
CA TRP A 44 25.59 -55.99 13.63
C TRP A 44 26.33 -56.11 12.30
N ASN A 45 25.83 -56.87 11.31
CA ASN A 45 26.52 -56.98 10.03
C ASN A 45 26.44 -55.67 9.24
N ILE A 46 25.32 -54.97 9.35
CA ILE A 46 25.13 -53.65 8.74
C ILE A 46 25.95 -52.62 9.53
N SER A 47 25.85 -52.64 10.87
CA SER A 47 26.53 -51.68 11.72
C SER A 47 28.06 -51.78 11.63
N ALA A 48 28.62 -53.00 11.61
CA ALA A 48 30.07 -53.21 11.55
C ALA A 48 30.70 -52.87 10.18
N GLY A 49 29.92 -52.90 9.11
CA GLY A 49 30.38 -52.68 7.74
C GLY A 49 31.47 -53.66 7.27
N THR A 50 31.95 -53.44 6.05
CA THR A 50 33.06 -54.20 5.45
C THR A 50 34.32 -53.36 5.27
N ASN A 51 34.20 -52.03 5.32
CA ASN A 51 35.27 -51.05 5.16
C ASN A 51 34.94 -49.74 5.92
N GLU A 52 35.83 -48.76 5.88
CA GLU A 52 35.67 -47.49 6.61
C GLU A 52 34.52 -46.61 6.09
N VAL A 53 34.03 -46.80 4.87
CA VAL A 53 32.94 -46.01 4.29
C VAL A 53 31.59 -46.52 4.76
N ASP A 54 31.36 -47.84 4.66
CA ASP A 54 30.06 -48.47 4.95
C ASP A 54 29.85 -48.84 6.44
N SER A 55 30.90 -48.77 7.26
CA SER A 55 30.82 -49.01 8.70
C SER A 55 30.23 -47.81 9.45
N GLU A 56 29.42 -48.07 10.48
CA GLU A 56 28.96 -47.07 11.45
C GLU A 56 30.01 -46.71 12.51
N TRP A 57 31.16 -47.41 12.50
CA TRP A 57 32.21 -47.32 13.51
C TRP A 57 33.55 -46.91 12.90
N ILE A 58 34.29 -46.09 13.65
CA ILE A 58 35.71 -45.80 13.47
C ILE A 58 36.51 -46.75 14.36
N VAL A 59 37.48 -47.46 13.77
CA VAL A 59 38.32 -48.43 14.48
C VAL A 59 39.69 -47.82 14.77
N LEU A 60 39.95 -47.50 16.03
CA LEU A 60 41.21 -46.91 16.50
C LEU A 60 42.11 -47.97 17.16
N SER A 61 43.40 -47.67 17.29
CA SER A 61 44.38 -48.59 17.89
C SER A 61 44.03 -48.98 19.34
N GLN A 62 44.52 -50.15 19.77
CA GLN A 62 44.39 -50.61 21.16
C GLN A 62 44.86 -49.53 22.16
N ASN A 63 44.01 -49.21 23.14
CA ASN A 63 44.24 -48.20 24.19
C ASN A 63 44.16 -46.73 23.74
N ASP A 64 43.44 -46.44 22.64
CA ASP A 64 42.98 -45.07 22.42
C ASP A 64 41.82 -44.76 23.37
N TRP A 65 41.99 -43.77 24.24
CA TRP A 65 41.00 -43.36 25.24
C TRP A 65 40.41 -41.98 24.96
N THR A 66 40.75 -41.39 23.81
CA THR A 66 40.44 -39.98 23.48
C THR A 66 38.94 -39.70 23.54
N PHE A 67 38.12 -40.68 23.16
CA PHE A 67 36.65 -40.57 23.07
C PHE A 67 35.92 -41.37 24.15
N LEU A 68 36.61 -41.77 25.23
CA LEU A 68 36.00 -42.57 26.29
C LEU A 68 34.96 -41.73 27.05
N GLY A 69 33.67 -42.07 26.87
CA GLY A 69 32.56 -41.41 27.56
C GLY A 69 32.10 -40.09 26.93
N SER A 70 32.54 -39.77 25.71
CA SER A 70 32.09 -38.63 24.93
C SER A 70 31.48 -39.07 23.58
N HIS A 71 30.60 -38.23 23.04
CA HIS A 71 30.10 -38.31 21.66
C HIS A 71 30.06 -36.88 21.14
N GLU A 72 30.66 -36.62 19.98
CA GLU A 72 30.55 -35.32 19.31
C GLU A 72 29.23 -35.31 18.53
N LEU A 73 28.41 -34.28 18.72
CA LEU A 73 27.07 -34.16 18.13
C LEU A 73 27.09 -33.52 16.73
N GLU A 74 28.22 -32.96 16.31
CA GLU A 74 28.34 -32.26 15.02
C GLU A 74 29.53 -32.82 14.25
N CYS A 75 29.26 -33.36 13.06
CA CYS A 75 30.31 -33.66 12.09
C CYS A 75 30.80 -32.35 11.47
N SER A 76 32.11 -32.20 11.24
CA SER A 76 32.59 -31.13 10.37
C SER A 76 32.06 -31.38 8.96
N GLU A 77 31.17 -30.51 8.48
CA GLU A 77 30.71 -30.51 7.09
C GLU A 77 31.90 -30.46 6.12
N PRO A 78 31.81 -31.08 4.93
CA PRO A 78 32.86 -30.96 3.93
C PRO A 78 33.08 -29.48 3.58
N GLU A 79 34.33 -29.02 3.55
CA GLU A 79 34.64 -27.64 3.16
C GLU A 79 34.24 -27.43 1.69
N ALA A 80 33.51 -26.34 1.43
CA ALA A 80 33.17 -25.93 0.07
C ALA A 80 34.44 -25.70 -0.75
N ILE A 81 34.47 -26.21 -1.98
CA ILE A 81 35.60 -26.02 -2.90
C ILE A 81 35.61 -24.58 -3.40
N CYS A 82 34.46 -24.05 -3.81
CA CYS A 82 34.28 -22.66 -4.18
C CYS A 82 32.85 -22.21 -3.85
N THR A 83 32.58 -20.91 -3.95
CA THR A 83 31.26 -20.31 -3.73
C THR A 83 30.81 -19.61 -5.01
N SER A 84 29.57 -19.82 -5.45
CA SER A 84 28.98 -19.11 -6.59
C SER A 84 28.90 -17.60 -6.31
N PHE A 85 28.64 -16.78 -7.33
CA PHE A 85 28.40 -15.35 -7.13
C PHE A 85 27.15 -15.05 -6.29
N THR A 86 26.17 -15.94 -6.33
CA THR A 86 24.94 -15.91 -5.53
C THR A 86 25.12 -16.45 -4.10
N GLY A 87 26.34 -16.83 -3.71
CA GLY A 87 26.67 -17.24 -2.34
C GLY A 87 26.45 -18.72 -2.02
N ILE A 88 26.19 -19.57 -3.02
CA ILE A 88 25.97 -21.01 -2.84
C ILE A 88 27.32 -21.75 -2.79
N GLU A 89 27.50 -22.60 -1.79
CA GLU A 89 28.69 -23.42 -1.62
C GLU A 89 28.69 -24.64 -2.56
N ILE A 90 29.78 -24.83 -3.30
CA ILE A 90 29.93 -25.89 -4.30
C ILE A 90 31.01 -26.87 -3.86
N PHE A 91 30.68 -28.16 -3.84
CA PHE A 91 31.51 -29.22 -3.25
C PHE A 91 32.21 -30.11 -4.28
N GLU A 92 32.06 -29.82 -5.59
CA GLU A 92 32.71 -30.55 -6.68
C GLU A 92 33.33 -29.60 -7.70
N VAL A 93 34.48 -29.98 -8.28
CA VAL A 93 35.14 -29.24 -9.36
C VAL A 93 34.48 -29.59 -10.69
N GLY A 94 34.02 -28.58 -11.43
CA GLY A 94 33.39 -28.80 -12.73
C GLY A 94 32.34 -27.74 -13.08
N ASP A 95 31.59 -28.03 -14.14
CA ASP A 95 30.43 -27.25 -14.53
C ASP A 95 29.39 -27.31 -13.41
N TRP A 96 28.84 -26.15 -13.07
CA TRP A 96 27.83 -26.00 -12.04
C TRP A 96 26.69 -25.15 -12.57
N ILE A 97 25.47 -25.57 -12.27
CA ILE A 97 24.23 -24.86 -12.57
C ILE A 97 23.50 -24.73 -11.24
N ASN A 98 23.03 -23.53 -10.93
CA ASN A 98 22.26 -23.29 -9.73
C ASN A 98 20.95 -24.12 -9.78
N PRO A 99 20.67 -24.96 -8.77
CA PRO A 99 19.45 -25.78 -8.75
C PRO A 99 18.16 -24.97 -8.63
N GLU A 100 18.24 -23.75 -8.09
CA GLU A 100 17.10 -22.84 -7.90
C GLU A 100 16.94 -21.86 -9.07
N ASP A 101 17.99 -21.64 -9.86
CA ASP A 101 17.98 -20.78 -11.03
C ASP A 101 18.91 -21.32 -12.14
N THR A 102 18.35 -21.98 -13.13
CA THR A 102 19.15 -22.60 -14.21
C THR A 102 19.88 -21.60 -15.11
N CYS A 103 19.61 -20.30 -14.97
CA CYS A 103 20.27 -19.21 -15.70
C CYS A 103 21.55 -18.71 -14.99
N ASP A 104 21.78 -19.08 -13.74
CA ASP A 104 23.05 -18.89 -13.01
C ASP A 104 23.91 -20.15 -13.15
N PHE A 105 24.86 -20.10 -14.08
CA PHE A 105 25.78 -21.20 -14.33
C PHE A 105 27.23 -20.72 -14.41
N GLY A 106 28.13 -21.62 -14.05
CA GLY A 106 29.54 -21.35 -14.08
C GLY A 106 30.38 -22.60 -13.88
N PHE A 107 31.65 -22.38 -13.57
CA PHE A 107 32.63 -23.43 -13.39
C PHE A 107 33.34 -23.24 -12.07
N CYS A 108 33.30 -24.27 -11.22
CA CYS A 108 34.06 -24.32 -9.98
C CYS A 108 35.47 -24.82 -10.28
N ASN A 109 36.47 -23.94 -10.15
CA ASN A 109 37.86 -24.29 -10.43
C ASN A 109 38.49 -25.03 -9.26
N SER A 110 39.45 -25.91 -9.56
CA SER A 110 40.21 -26.67 -8.56
C SER A 110 41.08 -25.80 -7.63
N ASP A 111 41.25 -24.51 -7.93
CA ASP A 111 41.96 -23.54 -7.10
C ASP A 111 41.04 -22.78 -6.13
N GLY A 112 39.75 -23.14 -6.10
CA GLY A 112 38.72 -22.59 -5.23
C GLY A 112 38.05 -21.32 -5.76
N THR A 113 38.35 -20.91 -7.00
CA THR A 113 37.67 -19.78 -7.65
C THR A 113 36.46 -20.23 -8.45
N PHE A 114 35.36 -19.47 -8.40
CA PHE A 114 34.21 -19.67 -9.27
C PHE A 114 34.31 -18.74 -10.48
N SER A 115 34.15 -19.28 -11.69
CA SER A 115 34.14 -18.53 -12.94
C SER A 115 32.82 -18.80 -13.67
N GLY A 116 31.91 -17.84 -13.66
CA GLY A 116 30.60 -17.96 -14.30
C GLY A 116 30.15 -16.64 -14.94
N THR A 117 28.94 -16.63 -15.47
CA THR A 117 28.26 -15.41 -15.93
C THR A 117 26.89 -15.39 -15.27
N ILE A 118 26.60 -14.32 -14.54
CA ILE A 118 25.24 -14.07 -14.07
C ILE A 118 24.53 -13.36 -15.21
N ILE A 119 23.41 -13.92 -15.67
CA ILE A 119 22.51 -13.23 -16.59
C ILE A 119 21.41 -12.61 -15.72
N ASP A 120 21.63 -11.38 -15.26
CA ASP A 120 20.60 -10.61 -14.54
C ASP A 120 19.58 -10.09 -15.56
N CYS A 121 18.38 -10.67 -15.58
CA CYS A 121 17.31 -10.25 -16.47
C CYS A 121 16.62 -8.98 -15.95
N MET A 122 16.09 -8.15 -16.85
CA MET A 122 15.46 -6.87 -16.48
C MET A 122 14.27 -7.02 -15.53
N GLU A 123 13.51 -8.11 -15.62
CA GLU A 123 12.39 -8.42 -14.74
C GLU A 123 12.83 -8.68 -13.28
N ASP A 124 13.93 -9.41 -13.07
CA ASP A 124 14.50 -9.72 -11.75
C ASP A 124 15.19 -8.51 -11.12
N MET A 125 15.64 -7.57 -11.95
CA MET A 125 16.10 -6.25 -11.52
C MET A 125 14.96 -5.30 -11.14
N GLY A 126 13.70 -5.77 -11.17
CA GLY A 126 12.52 -4.99 -10.80
C GLY A 126 12.15 -3.91 -11.81
N MET A 127 12.62 -4.00 -13.06
CA MET A 127 12.18 -3.08 -14.10
C MET A 127 10.77 -3.44 -14.56
N PRO A 128 9.80 -2.50 -14.51
CA PRO A 128 8.45 -2.76 -14.99
C PRO A 128 8.43 -2.90 -16.52
N CYS A 129 7.60 -3.82 -17.03
CA CYS A 129 7.27 -3.88 -18.46
C CYS A 129 6.13 -2.89 -18.74
N GLU A 130 6.49 -1.66 -19.13
CA GLU A 130 5.51 -0.60 -19.39
C GLU A 130 4.60 -0.96 -20.58
N GLY A 131 3.31 -1.18 -20.30
CA GLY A 131 2.29 -1.44 -21.32
C GLY A 131 2.28 -2.86 -21.89
N GLY A 132 3.02 -3.81 -21.30
CA GLY A 132 3.13 -5.17 -21.81
C GLY A 132 3.24 -6.24 -20.73
N GLU A 133 3.49 -7.47 -21.16
CA GLU A 133 3.74 -8.62 -20.29
C GLU A 133 5.12 -9.22 -20.59
N TRP A 134 5.79 -9.70 -19.55
CA TRP A 134 7.04 -10.45 -19.69
C TRP A 134 6.74 -11.86 -20.20
N VAL A 135 7.27 -12.22 -21.38
CA VAL A 135 7.08 -13.53 -22.00
C VAL A 135 8.42 -14.25 -22.14
N LEU A 136 8.48 -15.49 -21.64
CA LEU A 136 9.65 -16.37 -21.76
C LEU A 136 9.51 -17.30 -22.97
N PHE A 137 10.41 -17.20 -23.94
CA PHE A 137 10.42 -18.09 -25.11
C PHE A 137 11.25 -19.36 -24.85
N GLU A 138 10.86 -20.48 -25.48
CA GLU A 138 11.51 -21.78 -25.31
C GLU A 138 12.98 -21.72 -25.77
N GLY A 139 13.91 -21.72 -24.81
CA GLY A 139 15.36 -21.68 -25.05
C GLY A 139 16.05 -20.36 -24.67
N ASP A 140 15.31 -19.36 -24.22
CA ASP A 140 15.85 -18.08 -23.76
C ASP A 140 16.08 -18.06 -22.23
N CYS A 141 17.14 -17.37 -21.80
CA CYS A 141 17.49 -17.19 -20.38
C CYS A 141 16.73 -16.03 -19.72
N CYS A 142 16.19 -15.08 -20.49
CA CYS A 142 15.45 -13.93 -20.00
C CYS A 142 14.09 -13.83 -20.68
N SER A 143 13.08 -13.41 -19.93
CA SER A 143 11.84 -12.95 -20.53
C SER A 143 12.08 -11.67 -21.36
N THR A 144 11.22 -11.44 -22.33
CA THR A 144 11.20 -10.21 -23.11
C THR A 144 9.88 -9.49 -22.89
N CYS A 145 9.93 -8.17 -22.76
CA CYS A 145 8.74 -7.36 -22.58
C CYS A 145 8.00 -7.28 -23.91
N VAL A 146 6.81 -7.87 -23.95
CA VAL A 146 5.96 -7.90 -25.12
C VAL A 146 4.76 -6.99 -24.87
N VAL A 147 4.72 -5.87 -25.60
CA VAL A 147 3.59 -4.94 -25.58
C VAL A 147 2.70 -5.29 -26.75
N SER A 148 1.49 -5.78 -26.47
CA SER A 148 0.50 -6.12 -27.49
C SER A 148 -0.28 -4.88 -27.92
N GLY A 149 -0.47 -4.70 -29.22
CA GLY A 149 -1.24 -3.59 -29.78
C GLY A 149 -0.98 -3.43 -31.27
N CYS A 150 -1.65 -2.49 -31.92
CA CYS A 150 -1.42 -2.27 -33.34
C CYS A 150 0.01 -1.75 -33.62
N THR A 151 0.77 -2.48 -34.42
CA THR A 151 2.15 -2.12 -34.81
C THR A 151 2.24 -1.38 -36.16
N ASP A 152 1.12 -1.23 -36.87
CA ASP A 152 1.08 -0.52 -38.15
C ASP A 152 1.00 0.99 -37.92
N SER A 153 2.06 1.71 -38.29
CA SER A 153 2.14 3.18 -38.17
C SER A 153 1.10 3.95 -38.99
N GLU A 154 0.46 3.31 -39.97
CA GLU A 154 -0.62 3.91 -40.77
C GLU A 154 -2.02 3.70 -40.17
N ALA A 155 -2.15 2.88 -39.11
CA ALA A 155 -3.42 2.64 -38.44
C ALA A 155 -3.80 3.76 -37.46
N CYS A 156 -5.10 3.97 -37.28
CA CYS A 156 -5.61 5.04 -36.41
C CYS A 156 -5.43 4.78 -34.90
N ASN A 157 -5.19 3.52 -34.51
CA ASN A 157 -4.87 3.10 -33.15
C ASN A 157 -3.43 2.56 -33.05
N TYR A 158 -2.52 3.03 -33.91
CA TYR A 158 -1.11 2.67 -33.84
C TYR A 158 -0.55 2.90 -32.43
N ASN A 159 0.06 1.87 -31.87
CA ASN A 159 0.74 1.94 -30.59
C ASN A 159 2.26 1.92 -30.82
N PRO A 160 2.98 3.05 -30.62
CA PRO A 160 4.41 3.15 -30.88
C PRO A 160 5.28 2.30 -29.95
N ILE A 161 4.73 1.84 -28.82
CA ILE A 161 5.43 0.94 -27.90
C ILE A 161 5.07 -0.53 -28.12
N ALA A 162 4.11 -0.85 -29.00
CA ALA A 162 3.74 -2.23 -29.30
C ALA A 162 4.88 -2.97 -30.02
N THR A 163 5.26 -4.12 -29.47
CA THR A 163 6.28 -5.02 -30.03
C THR A 163 5.67 -6.28 -30.63
N LEU A 164 4.37 -6.51 -30.38
CA LEU A 164 3.59 -7.60 -30.95
C LEU A 164 2.25 -7.08 -31.48
N ASP A 165 1.97 -7.33 -32.76
CA ASP A 165 0.70 -7.00 -33.38
C ASP A 165 -0.41 -7.94 -32.88
N ASP A 166 -1.45 -7.37 -32.27
CA ASP A 166 -2.61 -8.10 -31.77
C ASP A 166 -3.74 -8.23 -32.81
N GLY A 167 -3.51 -7.73 -34.03
CA GLY A 167 -4.45 -7.77 -35.13
C GLY A 167 -5.56 -6.72 -35.03
N THR A 168 -5.46 -5.77 -34.10
CA THR A 168 -6.46 -4.71 -33.88
C THR A 168 -6.19 -3.44 -34.71
N CYS A 169 -5.30 -3.46 -35.69
CA CYS A 169 -5.01 -2.27 -36.50
C CYS A 169 -6.25 -1.74 -37.25
N GLY A 170 -6.71 -0.58 -36.82
CA GLY A 170 -7.93 0.07 -37.27
C GLY A 170 -7.73 1.06 -38.41
N ILE A 171 -8.82 1.34 -39.12
CA ILE A 171 -8.88 2.32 -40.22
C ILE A 171 -9.79 3.49 -39.85
N ILE A 172 -9.47 4.68 -40.35
CA ILE A 172 -10.33 5.86 -40.19
C ILE A 172 -11.49 5.76 -41.20
N ASP A 173 -12.72 5.85 -40.72
CA ASP A 173 -13.90 5.89 -41.59
C ASP A 173 -14.19 7.30 -42.16
N ASP A 174 -15.22 7.41 -43.00
CA ASP A 174 -15.61 8.66 -43.64
C ASP A 174 -16.16 9.73 -42.65
N CYS A 175 -16.46 9.35 -41.39
CA CYS A 175 -16.79 10.27 -40.30
C CYS A 175 -15.56 10.67 -39.45
N GLY A 176 -14.38 10.09 -39.68
CA GLY A 176 -13.17 10.37 -38.92
C GLY A 176 -12.97 9.47 -37.69
N ASP A 177 -13.85 8.49 -37.46
CA ASP A 177 -13.77 7.59 -36.32
C ASP A 177 -12.79 6.43 -36.59
N CYS A 178 -12.03 6.05 -35.57
CA CYS A 178 -11.09 4.93 -35.65
C CYS A 178 -11.80 3.58 -35.50
N GLN A 179 -11.92 2.84 -36.59
CA GLN A 179 -12.65 1.57 -36.64
C GLN A 179 -11.69 0.39 -36.50
N ILE A 180 -11.76 -0.28 -35.34
CA ILE A 180 -10.93 -1.43 -34.99
C ILE A 180 -11.63 -2.74 -35.42
N PRO A 181 -10.93 -3.69 -36.06
CA PRO A 181 -11.49 -5.00 -36.42
C PRO A 181 -11.84 -5.83 -35.18
N TYR A 182 -12.90 -6.65 -35.26
CA TYR A 182 -13.36 -7.45 -34.14
C TYR A 182 -13.99 -8.79 -34.55
N CYS A 183 -14.04 -9.73 -33.60
CA CYS A 183 -14.73 -10.99 -33.71
C CYS A 183 -16.08 -10.94 -32.99
N TYR A 184 -17.16 -11.24 -33.71
CA TYR A 184 -18.52 -11.28 -33.19
C TYR A 184 -19.01 -12.72 -33.06
N VAL A 185 -19.30 -13.18 -31.84
CA VAL A 185 -19.83 -14.54 -31.61
C VAL A 185 -21.34 -14.48 -31.44
N VAL A 186 -22.10 -15.22 -32.27
CA VAL A 186 -23.58 -15.16 -32.27
C VAL A 186 -24.14 -15.64 -30.92
N GLY A 187 -24.71 -14.70 -30.15
CA GLY A 187 -25.20 -14.93 -28.79
C GLY A 187 -24.26 -14.48 -27.66
N GLY A 188 -23.12 -13.84 -27.97
CA GLY A 188 -22.14 -13.33 -27.02
C GLY A 188 -21.63 -11.91 -27.34
N ASN A 189 -20.64 -11.46 -26.56
CA ASN A 189 -20.00 -10.13 -26.62
C ASN A 189 -19.08 -9.97 -27.85
N VAL A 190 -18.79 -8.72 -28.22
CA VAL A 190 -17.75 -8.36 -29.20
C VAL A 190 -16.37 -8.56 -28.57
N ASN A 191 -15.47 -9.27 -29.24
CA ASN A 191 -14.09 -9.45 -28.80
C ASN A 191 -13.14 -8.84 -29.85
N TYR A 192 -12.27 -7.92 -29.42
CA TYR A 192 -11.18 -7.40 -30.24
C TYR A 192 -10.01 -8.37 -30.16
N THR A 193 -9.70 -9.03 -31.26
CA THR A 193 -8.71 -10.11 -31.33
C THR A 193 -8.22 -10.25 -32.77
N SER A 194 -7.26 -11.12 -33.04
CA SER A 194 -6.79 -11.36 -34.41
C SER A 194 -7.79 -12.20 -35.21
N GLN A 195 -7.71 -12.13 -36.55
CA GLN A 195 -8.50 -12.97 -37.43
C GLN A 195 -8.29 -14.47 -37.17
N SER A 196 -7.06 -14.88 -36.81
CA SER A 196 -6.73 -16.28 -36.50
C SER A 196 -7.34 -16.78 -35.20
N ASP A 197 -7.60 -15.89 -34.26
CA ASP A 197 -8.15 -16.22 -32.94
C ASP A 197 -9.69 -16.13 -32.90
N CYS A 198 -10.31 -15.66 -33.99
CA CYS A 198 -11.75 -15.70 -34.14
C CYS A 198 -12.22 -17.15 -34.43
N PRO A 199 -13.10 -17.75 -33.61
CA PRO A 199 -13.45 -19.18 -33.71
C PRO A 199 -14.13 -19.64 -35.01
N GLY A 200 -14.40 -18.76 -35.96
CA GLY A 200 -14.99 -19.08 -37.25
C GLY A 200 -14.24 -18.41 -38.41
N GLY A 201 -14.17 -19.12 -39.54
CA GLY A 201 -13.42 -18.68 -40.71
C GLY A 201 -14.07 -17.51 -41.46
N GLU A 202 -13.32 -16.95 -42.42
CA GLU A 202 -13.75 -15.86 -43.31
C GLU A 202 -15.17 -16.06 -43.87
N LEU A 203 -15.92 -14.95 -43.95
CA LEU A 203 -17.22 -14.87 -44.61
C LEU A 203 -17.06 -15.23 -46.09
N GLY A 204 -17.33 -16.50 -46.43
CA GLY A 204 -17.17 -17.02 -47.78
C GLY A 204 -17.09 -18.54 -47.87
N ASN A 205 -16.88 -19.25 -46.75
CA ASN A 205 -17.01 -20.70 -46.74
C ASN A 205 -18.49 -21.10 -46.57
N GLU A 206 -18.98 -22.01 -47.41
CA GLU A 206 -20.39 -22.41 -47.49
C GLU A 206 -20.88 -23.25 -46.29
N ASN A 207 -20.06 -23.41 -45.23
CA ASN A 207 -20.30 -24.33 -44.13
C ASN A 207 -20.04 -23.71 -42.73
N VAL A 208 -20.19 -22.39 -42.55
CA VAL A 208 -20.20 -21.79 -41.20
C VAL A 208 -21.55 -22.10 -40.53
N THR A 209 -21.54 -23.00 -39.53
CA THR A 209 -22.72 -23.27 -38.70
C THR A 209 -22.84 -22.25 -37.57
N LEU A 210 -24.06 -21.99 -37.07
CA LEU A 210 -24.46 -20.95 -36.10
C LEU A 210 -23.78 -21.00 -34.71
N VAL A 211 -22.65 -21.69 -34.56
CA VAL A 211 -21.91 -21.85 -33.30
C VAL A 211 -20.48 -21.31 -33.39
N ASP A 212 -20.03 -20.87 -34.58
CA ASP A 212 -18.67 -20.37 -34.82
C ASP A 212 -18.69 -18.83 -34.99
N GLY A 213 -17.68 -18.13 -34.47
CA GLY A 213 -17.58 -16.65 -34.49
C GLY A 213 -17.49 -16.05 -35.90
N ILE A 214 -17.85 -14.78 -36.05
CA ILE A 214 -17.79 -14.03 -37.31
C ILE A 214 -16.68 -12.98 -37.19
N TRP A 215 -15.64 -13.11 -38.01
CA TRP A 215 -14.63 -12.07 -38.16
C TRP A 215 -15.18 -10.90 -38.95
N VAL A 216 -14.99 -9.69 -38.44
CA VAL A 216 -15.37 -8.44 -39.09
C VAL A 216 -14.09 -7.61 -39.28
N GLY A 217 -13.51 -7.72 -40.48
CA GLY A 217 -12.22 -7.12 -40.84
C GLY A 217 -12.33 -5.71 -41.45
N ASN A 218 -11.18 -5.17 -41.84
CA ASN A 218 -11.02 -3.85 -42.46
C ASN A 218 -11.19 -3.86 -43.99
N ASP A 219 -11.55 -4.99 -44.61
CA ASP A 219 -11.60 -5.10 -46.06
C ASP A 219 -12.97 -4.70 -46.63
N SER A 220 -12.91 -3.79 -47.60
CA SER A 220 -14.07 -3.24 -48.33
C SER A 220 -14.84 -4.27 -49.18
N SER A 221 -14.43 -5.54 -49.18
CA SER A 221 -15.02 -6.62 -49.98
C SER A 221 -16.17 -7.36 -49.28
N ASP A 222 -16.33 -7.20 -47.96
CA ASP A 222 -17.41 -7.81 -47.15
C ASP A 222 -18.78 -7.10 -47.26
N GLN A 223 -18.88 -6.11 -48.15
CA GLN A 223 -20.01 -5.19 -48.33
C GLN A 223 -21.38 -5.83 -48.70
N TYR A 224 -21.46 -7.13 -48.97
CA TYR A 224 -22.62 -7.71 -49.68
C TYR A 224 -23.64 -8.51 -48.85
N TRP A 225 -23.41 -8.80 -47.55
CA TRP A 225 -24.29 -9.74 -46.83
C TRP A 225 -24.83 -9.31 -45.46
N LEU A 226 -24.36 -8.20 -44.89
CA LEU A 226 -25.02 -7.56 -43.75
C LEU A 226 -25.85 -6.39 -44.26
N GLY A 227 -27.18 -6.50 -44.21
CA GLY A 227 -28.06 -5.39 -44.54
C GLY A 227 -27.67 -4.14 -43.74
N SER A 228 -27.82 -2.95 -44.33
CA SER A 228 -27.34 -1.65 -43.81
C SER A 228 -27.78 -1.27 -42.39
N SER A 229 -28.61 -2.08 -41.71
CA SER A 229 -28.98 -1.93 -40.30
C SER A 229 -28.13 -2.79 -39.34
N TRP A 230 -27.19 -3.58 -39.86
CA TRP A 230 -26.28 -4.47 -39.11
C TRP A 230 -24.81 -4.24 -39.50
N ASN A 231 -24.54 -3.28 -40.36
CA ASN A 231 -23.20 -2.77 -40.62
C ASN A 231 -22.98 -1.55 -39.69
N PRO A 232 -22.23 -1.68 -38.59
CA PRO A 232 -21.98 -0.57 -37.68
C PRO A 232 -21.06 0.50 -38.26
N TYR A 233 -20.42 0.27 -39.42
CA TYR A 233 -19.35 1.12 -39.93
C TYR A 233 -19.79 2.33 -40.75
N TRP A 234 -21.09 2.52 -41.00
CA TRP A 234 -21.55 3.63 -41.82
C TRP A 234 -22.84 4.24 -41.26
N ASN A 235 -22.71 5.08 -40.22
CA ASN A 235 -23.79 6.00 -39.86
C ASN A 235 -23.85 7.13 -40.92
N GLN A 236 -24.91 7.14 -41.72
CA GLN A 236 -25.12 8.13 -42.79
C GLN A 236 -25.47 9.55 -42.29
N ASN A 237 -25.33 9.88 -41.01
CA ASN A 237 -25.38 11.26 -40.52
C ASN A 237 -24.48 11.42 -39.29
N CYS A 238 -23.21 11.80 -39.51
CA CYS A 238 -22.36 12.29 -38.42
C CYS A 238 -23.06 13.55 -37.84
N SER A 239 -23.53 13.44 -36.59
CA SER A 239 -24.11 14.56 -35.85
C SER A 239 -22.94 15.42 -35.38
N SER A 240 -23.01 16.75 -35.55
CA SER A 240 -21.95 17.67 -35.14
C SER A 240 -21.48 17.36 -33.72
N SER A 241 -20.27 16.83 -33.60
CA SER A 241 -19.56 16.62 -32.33
C SER A 241 -18.77 17.89 -32.01
N PRO A 242 -19.18 18.69 -31.02
CA PRO A 242 -18.47 19.90 -30.62
C PRO A 242 -17.22 19.53 -29.82
N GLY A 243 -16.09 20.19 -30.10
CA GLY A 243 -14.86 20.05 -29.32
C GLY A 243 -13.68 20.78 -29.98
N CYS A 244 -12.52 20.81 -29.32
CA CYS A 244 -11.36 21.53 -29.85
C CYS A 244 -10.81 20.90 -31.13
N MET A 245 -10.83 21.66 -32.24
CA MET A 245 -10.35 21.22 -33.55
C MET A 245 -8.89 21.63 -33.85
N ASP A 246 -8.23 22.39 -32.96
CA ASP A 246 -6.84 22.83 -33.16
C ASP A 246 -5.85 21.76 -32.71
N GLN A 247 -5.10 21.19 -33.66
CA GLN A 247 -4.08 20.15 -33.42
C GLN A 247 -2.95 20.56 -32.45
N ASN A 248 -2.81 21.86 -32.14
CA ASN A 248 -1.81 22.36 -31.20
C ASN A 248 -2.37 22.59 -29.79
N ALA A 249 -3.66 22.33 -29.56
CA ALA A 249 -4.29 22.41 -28.25
C ALA A 249 -4.09 21.09 -27.48
N CYS A 250 -3.96 21.20 -26.16
CA CYS A 250 -3.80 20.07 -25.24
C CYS A 250 -5.03 19.20 -25.10
N ASN A 251 -6.21 19.76 -25.34
CA ASN A 251 -7.46 19.01 -25.43
C ASN A 251 -7.93 18.87 -26.90
N TYR A 252 -7.00 18.88 -27.87
CA TYR A 252 -7.32 18.60 -29.25
C TYR A 252 -8.07 17.28 -29.35
N TRP A 253 -9.25 17.32 -29.96
CA TRP A 253 -10.04 16.13 -30.21
C TRP A 253 -10.17 15.91 -31.71
N TYR A 254 -9.47 14.90 -32.21
CA TYR A 254 -9.44 14.59 -33.64
C TYR A 254 -10.81 14.25 -34.24
N ALA A 255 -11.79 13.83 -33.41
CA ALA A 255 -13.16 13.54 -33.84
C ALA A 255 -14.13 14.73 -33.69
N ALA A 256 -13.66 15.90 -33.25
CA ALA A 256 -14.47 17.11 -33.26
C ALA A 256 -14.76 17.57 -34.70
N THR A 257 -16.03 17.85 -34.99
CA THR A 257 -16.51 18.27 -36.32
C THR A 257 -16.99 19.73 -36.35
N GLU A 258 -17.11 20.33 -35.16
CA GLU A 258 -17.40 21.74 -34.94
C GLU A 258 -16.57 22.22 -33.75
N ASP A 259 -15.86 23.35 -33.91
CA ASP A 259 -15.11 23.98 -32.83
C ASP A 259 -16.07 24.68 -31.87
N ASP A 260 -16.12 24.22 -30.63
CA ASP A 260 -16.97 24.77 -29.57
C ASP A 260 -16.28 25.85 -28.73
N GLY A 261 -15.03 26.19 -29.07
CA GLY A 261 -14.21 27.14 -28.35
C GLY A 261 -13.61 26.58 -27.05
N SER A 262 -13.64 25.26 -26.85
CA SER A 262 -13.06 24.61 -25.66
C SER A 262 -11.54 24.50 -25.69
N CYS A 263 -10.85 24.89 -26.76
CA CYS A 263 -9.40 24.68 -26.92
C CYS A 263 -8.57 25.25 -25.76
N VAL A 264 -7.82 24.36 -25.10
CA VAL A 264 -6.84 24.66 -24.06
C VAL A 264 -5.46 24.46 -24.69
N PHE A 265 -4.62 25.49 -24.67
CA PHE A 265 -3.26 25.40 -25.18
C PHE A 265 -2.27 25.30 -24.02
N ALA A 266 -1.12 24.67 -24.27
CA ALA A 266 -0.03 24.68 -23.30
C ALA A 266 0.43 26.13 -23.06
N ASN A 267 0.83 26.43 -21.82
CA ASN A 267 1.42 27.72 -21.49
C ASN A 267 2.73 27.90 -22.26
N GLU A 268 3.09 29.14 -22.59
CA GLU A 268 4.30 29.43 -23.36
C GLU A 268 5.54 28.85 -22.66
N GLY A 269 6.24 27.93 -23.33
CA GLY A 269 7.41 27.22 -22.78
C GLY A 269 7.11 25.83 -22.20
N TYR A 270 5.85 25.47 -22.01
CA TYR A 270 5.44 24.17 -21.47
C TYR A 270 4.87 23.25 -22.56
N ASP A 271 4.88 21.94 -22.31
CA ASP A 271 4.07 20.97 -23.04
C ASP A 271 2.68 20.80 -22.41
N CYS A 272 1.86 19.92 -23.00
CA CYS A 272 0.49 19.69 -22.56
C CYS A 272 0.35 18.85 -21.30
N ASP A 273 1.43 18.23 -20.84
CA ASP A 273 1.51 17.50 -19.58
C ASP A 273 2.07 18.38 -18.45
N GLY A 274 2.31 19.68 -18.74
CA GLY A 274 2.83 20.64 -17.78
C GLY A 274 4.35 20.60 -17.62
N ASN A 275 5.08 19.85 -18.47
CA ASN A 275 6.53 19.81 -18.40
C ASN A 275 7.13 21.04 -19.08
N CYS A 276 8.17 21.61 -18.46
CA CYS A 276 8.93 22.68 -19.07
C CYS A 276 9.79 22.13 -20.22
N LEU A 277 9.66 22.74 -21.40
CA LEU A 277 10.41 22.35 -22.61
C LEU A 277 11.87 22.84 -22.59
N THR A 278 12.25 23.62 -21.58
CA THR A 278 13.60 24.21 -21.37
C THR A 278 14.02 24.13 -19.90
N ASP A 279 15.06 24.87 -19.50
CA ASP A 279 15.42 25.01 -18.09
C ASP A 279 14.43 25.93 -17.36
N LEU A 280 14.12 25.58 -16.12
CA LEU A 280 13.42 26.45 -15.17
C LEU A 280 14.38 27.53 -14.67
N ASP A 281 13.89 28.75 -14.46
CA ASP A 281 14.64 29.74 -13.68
C ASP A 281 14.57 29.42 -12.18
N ASN A 282 15.26 30.21 -11.35
CA ASN A 282 15.30 29.96 -9.90
C ASN A 282 13.94 30.19 -9.20
N CYS A 283 12.91 30.63 -9.92
CA CYS A 283 11.52 30.74 -9.45
C CYS A 283 10.61 29.63 -9.96
N GLY A 284 11.13 28.62 -10.69
CA GLY A 284 10.33 27.54 -11.24
C GLY A 284 9.50 27.95 -12.46
N VAL A 285 9.83 29.08 -13.12
CA VAL A 285 9.17 29.52 -14.34
C VAL A 285 9.95 29.02 -15.56
N CYS A 286 9.26 28.36 -16.48
CA CYS A 286 9.89 27.85 -17.70
C CYS A 286 10.38 29.00 -18.59
N ASN A 287 11.68 28.96 -18.95
CA ASN A 287 12.34 30.02 -19.75
C ASN A 287 12.26 31.42 -19.09
N GLY A 288 12.09 31.48 -17.76
CA GLY A 288 12.08 32.71 -17.01
C GLY A 288 13.46 33.39 -16.96
N ASP A 289 13.47 34.72 -16.86
CA ASP A 289 14.68 35.53 -16.67
C ASP A 289 14.82 36.04 -15.23
N ASN A 290 14.10 35.40 -14.28
CA ASN A 290 14.08 35.73 -12.87
C ASN A 290 13.60 37.18 -12.58
N SER A 291 12.79 37.78 -13.47
CA SER A 291 12.34 39.18 -13.38
C SER A 291 10.88 39.38 -12.94
N THR A 292 10.01 38.35 -13.05
CA THR A 292 8.63 38.38 -12.55
C THR A 292 8.19 36.97 -12.13
N CYS A 293 8.21 36.68 -10.84
CA CYS A 293 7.76 35.40 -10.30
C CYS A 293 6.28 35.48 -9.89
N LEU A 294 5.46 36.22 -10.64
CA LEU A 294 4.05 36.41 -10.34
C LEU A 294 3.26 35.15 -10.70
N GLY A 295 2.63 34.54 -9.71
CA GLY A 295 1.71 33.42 -9.84
C GLY A 295 0.30 33.80 -9.42
N SER A 296 -0.66 32.96 -9.81
CA SER A 296 -2.03 32.99 -9.32
C SER A 296 -2.42 31.58 -8.90
N GLN A 297 -3.15 31.47 -7.80
CA GLN A 297 -3.68 30.21 -7.30
C GLN A 297 -5.19 30.35 -7.06
N ASN A 298 -5.94 29.38 -7.56
CA ASN A 298 -7.36 29.23 -7.27
C ASN A 298 -7.54 28.14 -6.21
N ILE A 299 -8.16 28.48 -5.10
CA ILE A 299 -8.40 27.56 -3.98
C ILE A 299 -9.91 27.40 -3.82
N GLU A 300 -10.41 26.19 -4.05
CA GLU A 300 -11.82 25.87 -3.85
C GLU A 300 -12.10 25.67 -2.36
N LEU A 301 -12.97 26.51 -1.80
CA LEU A 301 -13.39 26.43 -0.40
C LEU A 301 -14.84 25.94 -0.34
N LEU A 302 -15.04 24.77 0.24
CA LEU A 302 -16.35 24.16 0.42
C LEU A 302 -17.15 24.86 1.52
N SER A 303 -18.47 24.70 1.51
CA SER A 303 -19.30 25.13 2.65
C SER A 303 -18.93 24.32 3.90
N GLY A 304 -18.80 24.98 5.06
CA GLY A 304 -18.28 24.37 6.28
C GLY A 304 -16.81 24.70 6.51
N TRP A 305 -16.12 23.87 7.31
CA TRP A 305 -14.70 24.04 7.63
C TRP A 305 -13.82 23.46 6.54
N ASN A 306 -12.76 24.18 6.20
CA ASN A 306 -11.71 23.79 5.27
C ASN A 306 -10.35 24.02 5.94
N LEU A 307 -9.36 23.22 5.57
CA LEU A 307 -7.97 23.42 5.92
C LEU A 307 -7.22 23.79 4.64
N TRP A 308 -6.69 25.00 4.57
CA TRP A 308 -6.16 25.55 3.33
C TRP A 308 -4.77 26.15 3.53
N SER A 309 -4.05 26.28 2.42
CA SER A 309 -2.77 26.97 2.38
C SER A 309 -2.50 27.51 0.97
N THR A 310 -1.42 28.28 0.81
CA THR A 310 -1.04 28.84 -0.48
C THR A 310 0.46 28.79 -0.69
N TYR A 311 0.88 28.54 -1.93
CA TYR A 311 2.27 28.69 -2.38
C TYR A 311 2.52 30.09 -2.97
N ILE A 312 1.58 31.03 -2.81
CA ILE A 312 1.66 32.42 -3.27
C ILE A 312 1.96 33.34 -2.09
N ASN A 313 3.03 34.12 -2.20
CA ASN A 313 3.36 35.21 -1.31
C ASN A 313 2.69 36.51 -1.81
N THR A 314 1.66 36.96 -1.10
CA THR A 314 0.97 38.25 -1.38
C THR A 314 1.72 39.46 -0.84
N GLY A 315 2.92 39.26 -0.26
CA GLY A 315 3.70 40.29 0.39
C GLY A 315 3.14 40.60 1.77
N GLU A 316 2.82 41.88 2.02
CA GLU A 316 2.29 42.35 3.31
C GLU A 316 0.78 42.58 3.25
N GLU A 317 0.09 41.88 2.34
CA GLU A 317 -1.36 41.95 2.27
C GLU A 317 -1.99 41.24 3.46
N ASP A 318 -2.83 42.01 4.15
CA ASP A 318 -3.62 41.54 5.27
C ASP A 318 -4.67 40.52 4.78
N ILE A 319 -4.91 39.46 5.55
CA ILE A 319 -5.93 38.43 5.29
C ILE A 319 -7.32 39.00 5.02
N GLN A 320 -7.67 40.15 5.62
CA GLN A 320 -8.91 40.86 5.31
C GLN A 320 -8.97 41.30 3.83
N SER A 321 -7.84 41.71 3.25
CA SER A 321 -7.76 42.11 1.84
C SER A 321 -7.87 40.90 0.92
N ILE A 322 -7.22 39.80 1.30
CA ILE A 322 -7.23 38.53 0.56
C ILE A 322 -8.65 37.98 0.43
N PHE A 323 -9.41 37.96 1.53
CA PHE A 323 -10.78 37.44 1.53
C PHE A 323 -11.84 38.44 1.08
N ASN A 324 -11.47 39.67 0.72
CA ASN A 324 -12.44 40.75 0.46
C ASN A 324 -13.44 40.41 -0.67
N GLU A 325 -13.02 39.66 -1.69
CA GLU A 325 -13.88 39.29 -2.82
C GLU A 325 -14.92 38.22 -2.45
N ILE A 326 -14.62 37.37 -1.45
CA ILE A 326 -15.48 36.27 -1.00
C ILE A 326 -16.01 36.49 0.43
N VAL A 327 -15.89 37.70 0.96
CA VAL A 327 -16.19 38.02 2.37
C VAL A 327 -17.65 37.78 2.74
N ASP A 328 -18.57 37.87 1.78
CA ASP A 328 -19.99 37.61 2.00
C ASP A 328 -20.28 36.15 2.34
N ASP A 329 -19.45 35.22 1.85
CA ASP A 329 -19.55 33.79 2.14
C ASP A 329 -18.65 33.36 3.31
N LEU A 330 -17.70 34.19 3.73
CA LEU A 330 -16.76 33.90 4.81
C LEU A 330 -17.39 34.04 6.21
N VAL A 331 -17.22 33.01 7.05
CA VAL A 331 -17.61 33.05 8.46
C VAL A 331 -16.44 33.48 9.36
N ILE A 332 -15.33 32.73 9.32
CA ILE A 332 -14.14 32.95 10.16
C ILE A 332 -12.91 32.28 9.55
N VAL A 333 -11.73 32.90 9.70
CA VAL A 333 -10.41 32.28 9.46
C VAL A 333 -9.65 32.20 10.78
N LYS A 334 -8.86 31.14 10.98
CA LYS A 334 -8.03 30.92 12.16
C LYS A 334 -6.62 30.45 11.77
N ASP A 335 -5.61 30.92 12.48
CA ASP A 335 -4.26 30.33 12.48
C ASP A 335 -4.14 29.22 13.54
N GLU A 336 -2.97 28.58 13.62
CA GLU A 336 -2.63 27.55 14.60
C GLU A 336 -2.54 28.08 16.04
N SER A 337 -2.21 29.35 16.20
CA SER A 337 -2.12 30.05 17.49
C SER A 337 -3.50 30.48 18.04
N GLY A 338 -4.57 30.32 17.25
CA GLY A 338 -5.95 30.69 17.59
C GLY A 338 -6.28 32.17 17.35
N SER A 339 -5.40 32.92 16.69
CA SER A 339 -5.73 34.23 16.12
C SER A 339 -6.83 34.07 15.07
N VAL A 340 -7.66 35.10 14.90
CA VAL A 340 -8.83 35.00 14.02
C VAL A 340 -8.95 36.20 13.10
N TYR A 341 -9.47 35.95 11.91
CA TYR A 341 -10.16 36.95 11.10
C TYR A 341 -11.66 36.62 11.10
N TRP A 342 -12.45 37.50 11.71
CA TRP A 342 -13.89 37.34 11.87
C TRP A 342 -14.62 38.60 11.38
N PRO A 343 -15.02 38.64 10.09
CA PRO A 343 -15.59 39.83 9.45
C PRO A 343 -16.83 40.37 10.20
N GLN A 344 -17.71 39.48 10.67
CA GLN A 344 -18.93 39.83 11.38
C GLN A 344 -18.69 40.70 12.63
N PHE A 345 -17.55 40.51 13.30
CA PHE A 345 -17.16 41.26 14.49
C PHE A 345 -16.08 42.31 14.23
N ALA A 346 -15.67 42.48 12.97
CA ALA A 346 -14.56 43.33 12.55
C ALA A 346 -13.26 43.03 13.34
N LEU A 347 -13.02 41.74 13.61
CA LEU A 347 -11.83 41.28 14.30
C LEU A 347 -10.85 40.74 13.27
N ASN A 348 -9.61 41.18 13.38
CA ASN A 348 -8.49 40.62 12.66
C ASN A 348 -7.26 40.66 13.55
N THR A 349 -6.82 39.49 14.00
CA THR A 349 -5.60 39.33 14.80
C THR A 349 -4.57 38.45 14.13
N ILE A 350 -4.88 37.89 12.95
CA ILE A 350 -3.93 37.14 12.12
C ILE A 350 -2.97 38.14 11.45
N GLY A 351 -3.51 39.20 10.84
CA GLY A 351 -2.71 40.14 10.06
C GLY A 351 -2.45 39.60 8.65
N SER A 352 -1.19 39.56 8.23
CA SER A 352 -0.78 39.03 6.92
C SER A 352 -0.61 37.50 6.96
N LEU A 353 -0.64 36.84 5.79
CA LEU A 353 -0.27 35.43 5.71
C LEU A 353 1.22 35.23 5.99
N THR A 354 1.56 34.15 6.67
CA THR A 354 2.94 33.68 6.83
C THR A 354 3.22 32.61 5.79
N ILE A 355 4.37 32.72 5.12
CA ILE A 355 4.79 31.74 4.11
C ILE A 355 5.04 30.38 4.77
N GLY A 356 4.43 29.32 4.24
CA GLY A 356 4.60 27.95 4.72
C GLY A 356 3.66 27.54 5.85
N GLU A 357 2.85 28.45 6.38
CA GLU A 357 1.77 28.14 7.33
C GLU A 357 0.48 27.77 6.59
N GLY A 358 -0.37 26.97 7.23
CA GLY A 358 -1.74 26.73 6.80
C GLY A 358 -2.76 27.33 7.75
N TYR A 359 -4.01 27.44 7.31
CA TYR A 359 -5.07 28.12 8.03
C TYR A 359 -6.37 27.32 8.00
N GLN A 360 -7.19 27.47 9.03
CA GLN A 360 -8.56 26.97 9.03
C GLN A 360 -9.52 28.06 8.55
N VAL A 361 -10.42 27.75 7.63
CA VAL A 361 -11.47 28.68 7.20
C VAL A 361 -12.83 28.03 7.26
N LYS A 362 -13.82 28.75 7.78
CA LYS A 362 -15.23 28.35 7.71
C LYS A 362 -15.97 29.22 6.70
N MET A 363 -16.59 28.57 5.72
CA MET A 363 -17.44 29.21 4.72
C MET A 363 -18.92 28.87 4.95
N SER A 364 -19.80 29.79 4.57
CA SER A 364 -21.25 29.59 4.59
C SER A 364 -21.76 28.97 3.28
N ALA A 365 -21.06 29.18 2.17
CA ALA A 365 -21.31 28.59 0.86
C ALA A 365 -20.00 28.26 0.14
N LEU A 366 -20.05 27.37 -0.85
CA LEU A 366 -18.91 27.05 -1.71
C LEU A 366 -18.50 28.29 -2.51
N ASN A 367 -17.21 28.61 -2.50
CA ASN A 367 -16.64 29.71 -3.27
C ASN A 367 -15.16 29.43 -3.59
N THR A 368 -14.59 30.14 -4.58
CA THR A 368 -13.19 30.01 -4.96
C THR A 368 -12.42 31.26 -4.53
N LEU A 369 -11.41 31.07 -3.69
CA LEU A 369 -10.47 32.12 -3.33
C LEU A 369 -9.39 32.21 -4.41
N VAL A 370 -9.20 33.41 -4.98
CA VAL A 370 -8.14 33.68 -5.96
C VAL A 370 -7.06 34.49 -5.27
N ILE A 371 -5.82 33.98 -5.28
CA ILE A 371 -4.66 34.63 -4.67
C ILE A 371 -3.64 34.92 -5.75
N GLU A 372 -3.16 36.16 -5.83
CA GLU A 372 -2.13 36.60 -6.78
C GLU A 372 -0.93 37.19 -6.02
N GLY A 373 0.28 36.90 -6.47
CA GLY A 373 1.50 37.33 -5.77
C GLY A 373 2.73 36.61 -6.28
N ASP A 374 3.82 36.65 -5.52
CA ASP A 374 5.07 35.97 -5.91
C ASP A 374 5.01 34.47 -5.56
N LEU A 375 5.46 33.60 -6.46
CA LEU A 375 5.61 32.17 -6.19
C LEU A 375 6.62 31.92 -5.06
N VAL A 376 6.22 31.10 -4.10
CA VAL A 376 7.10 30.59 -3.04
C VAL A 376 7.77 29.32 -3.55
N PRO A 377 9.10 29.21 -3.51
CA PRO A 377 9.79 27.96 -3.84
C PRO A 377 9.33 26.80 -2.95
N PHE A 378 9.13 25.61 -3.51
CA PHE A 378 8.71 24.43 -2.74
C PHE A 378 9.70 24.11 -1.60
N ASP A 379 11.00 24.36 -1.81
CA ASP A 379 12.06 24.15 -0.83
C ASP A 379 12.26 25.34 0.11
N TYR A 380 11.28 26.25 0.24
CA TYR A 380 11.31 27.29 1.26
C TYR A 380 11.43 26.69 2.66
N SER A 381 12.20 27.36 3.53
CA SER A 381 12.46 26.89 4.89
C SER A 381 11.33 27.28 5.83
N ILE A 382 10.56 26.30 6.26
CA ILE A 382 9.45 26.44 7.20
C ILE A 382 9.95 26.12 8.61
N GLU A 383 9.60 26.95 9.59
CA GLU A 383 9.86 26.68 11.00
C GLU A 383 8.70 25.86 11.57
N LEU A 384 8.99 24.68 12.10
CA LEU A 384 8.00 23.80 12.72
C LEU A 384 8.29 23.71 14.21
N ASP A 385 7.35 24.17 15.02
CA ASP A 385 7.44 24.10 16.48
C ASP A 385 7.11 22.71 17.03
N GLU A 386 7.57 22.43 18.25
CA GLU A 386 7.17 21.23 19.00
C GLU A 386 5.68 21.30 19.35
N GLY A 387 4.94 20.21 19.14
CA GLY A 387 3.51 20.14 19.39
C GLY A 387 2.68 20.25 18.11
N TRP A 388 1.45 20.74 18.24
CA TRP A 388 0.51 20.90 17.13
C TRP A 388 0.73 22.21 16.39
N GLY A 389 0.67 22.16 15.07
CA GLY A 389 0.68 23.32 14.17
C GLY A 389 -0.11 23.03 12.89
N ILE A 390 -0.12 23.98 11.97
CA ILE A 390 -0.71 23.82 10.64
C ILE A 390 0.35 24.20 9.60
N ILE A 391 0.72 23.23 8.76
CA ILE A 391 1.70 23.40 7.69
C ILE A 391 0.98 23.63 6.36
N GLY A 392 1.51 24.57 5.57
CA GLY A 392 1.08 24.82 4.20
C GLY A 392 1.89 24.03 3.18
N TYR A 393 1.25 23.67 2.07
CA TYR A 393 1.86 22.89 1.00
C TYR A 393 2.35 23.79 -0.13
N LEU A 394 3.66 23.70 -0.43
CA LEU A 394 4.34 24.66 -1.32
C LEU A 394 4.61 24.13 -2.73
N HIS A 395 4.30 22.87 -3.01
CA HIS A 395 4.37 22.34 -4.38
C HIS A 395 3.13 22.73 -5.18
N GLN A 396 3.31 22.86 -6.50
CA GLN A 396 2.22 23.18 -7.44
C GLN A 396 1.52 21.93 -7.99
N ASP A 397 2.05 20.74 -7.72
CA ASP A 397 1.49 19.43 -8.05
C ASP A 397 1.29 18.62 -6.78
N CYS A 398 0.42 17.60 -6.82
CA CYS A 398 0.23 16.71 -5.69
C CYS A 398 1.33 15.64 -5.57
N PHE A 399 1.81 15.37 -4.36
CA PHE A 399 2.80 14.32 -4.07
C PHE A 399 2.46 13.54 -2.81
N ASP A 400 2.92 12.28 -2.71
CA ASP A 400 2.67 11.40 -1.56
C ASP A 400 3.13 12.06 -0.24
N ALA A 401 2.25 12.02 0.76
CA ALA A 401 2.48 12.62 2.08
C ALA A 401 3.71 12.01 2.79
N GLY A 402 3.94 10.70 2.61
CA GLY A 402 5.10 10.02 3.17
C GLY A 402 6.41 10.49 2.55
N ASP A 403 6.44 10.69 1.23
CA ASP A 403 7.61 11.23 0.54
C ASP A 403 7.90 12.68 0.94
N MET A 404 6.84 13.51 0.99
CA MET A 404 6.95 14.92 1.35
C MET A 404 7.43 15.12 2.79
N MET A 405 6.96 14.28 3.72
CA MET A 405 7.32 14.35 5.13
C MET A 405 8.58 13.55 5.48
N ASN A 406 9.18 12.81 4.53
CA ASN A 406 10.37 12.00 4.75
C ASN A 406 11.54 12.75 5.44
N PRO A 407 11.84 14.03 5.13
CA PRO A 407 12.91 14.77 5.81
C PRO A 407 12.73 14.88 7.34
N ILE A 408 11.49 14.83 7.83
CA ILE A 408 11.13 15.00 9.25
C ILE A 408 10.44 13.76 9.84
N VAL A 409 10.42 12.63 9.13
CA VAL A 409 9.64 11.43 9.51
C VAL A 409 9.97 10.90 10.92
N ASN A 410 11.20 11.10 11.40
CA ASN A 410 11.63 10.67 12.73
C ASN A 410 11.09 11.57 13.86
N ASP A 411 10.84 12.85 13.55
CA ASP A 411 10.34 13.84 14.51
C ASP A 411 8.83 14.06 14.37
N LEU A 412 8.24 13.65 13.24
CA LEU A 412 6.80 13.72 12.96
C LEU A 412 6.02 12.66 13.74
N SER A 413 5.07 13.11 14.57
CA SER A 413 4.15 12.22 15.27
C SER A 413 2.98 11.80 14.39
N ILE A 414 2.30 12.78 13.78
CA ILE A 414 1.15 12.57 12.89
C ILE A 414 0.92 13.81 12.01
N LEU A 415 0.44 13.60 10.79
CA LEU A 415 -0.08 14.61 9.87
C LEU A 415 -1.55 14.28 9.56
N LYS A 416 -2.40 15.29 9.41
CA LYS A 416 -3.84 15.16 9.15
C LYS A 416 -4.30 16.11 8.05
N ASP A 417 -5.15 15.62 7.15
CA ASP A 417 -5.87 16.46 6.18
C ASP A 417 -7.18 17.03 6.77
N GLN A 418 -7.92 17.77 5.95
CA GLN A 418 -9.23 18.31 6.35
C GLN A 418 -10.34 17.26 6.50
N ASN A 419 -10.22 16.10 5.86
CA ASN A 419 -11.22 15.02 5.89
C ASN A 419 -11.03 14.09 7.08
N GLY A 420 -9.94 14.26 7.85
CA GLY A 420 -9.58 13.40 8.96
C GLY A 420 -8.75 12.19 8.54
N SER A 421 -8.24 12.14 7.32
CA SER A 421 -7.23 11.19 6.89
C SER A 421 -5.89 11.51 7.54
N VAL A 422 -5.04 10.50 7.73
CA VAL A 422 -3.79 10.64 8.48
C VAL A 422 -2.60 10.08 7.73
N TYR A 423 -1.46 10.75 7.88
CA TYR A 423 -0.16 10.12 7.73
C TYR A 423 0.45 9.94 9.13
N TRP A 424 0.64 8.69 9.53
CA TRP A 424 1.09 8.31 10.86
C TRP A 424 2.28 7.34 10.75
N PRO A 425 3.53 7.86 10.73
CA PRO A 425 4.73 7.07 10.43
C PRO A 425 4.94 5.88 11.35
N SER A 426 4.77 6.08 12.66
CA SER A 426 4.94 5.03 13.67
C SER A 426 3.93 3.88 13.56
N PHE A 427 2.84 4.09 12.80
CA PHE A 427 1.81 3.09 12.53
C PHE A 427 1.89 2.57 11.10
N GLY A 428 2.80 3.09 10.26
CA GLY A 428 2.88 2.76 8.84
C GLY A 428 1.59 3.09 8.07
N LEU A 429 0.91 4.18 8.44
CA LEU A 429 -0.33 4.59 7.80
C LEU A 429 -0.14 5.84 6.95
N ASN A 430 -0.65 5.80 5.72
CA ASN A 430 -0.85 6.97 4.87
C ASN A 430 -2.24 6.88 4.22
N SER A 431 -3.27 7.33 4.93
CA SER A 431 -4.62 7.47 4.35
C SER A 431 -4.86 8.85 3.73
N ILE A 432 -3.95 9.81 3.92
CA ILE A 432 -3.94 11.07 3.15
C ILE A 432 -3.65 10.75 1.68
N GLY A 433 -2.74 9.80 1.42
CA GLY A 433 -2.24 9.56 0.08
C GLY A 433 -1.37 10.72 -0.34
N ASN A 434 -1.90 11.62 -1.17
CA ASN A 434 -1.18 12.77 -1.69
C ASN A 434 -1.51 14.05 -0.93
N MET A 435 -0.49 14.87 -0.68
CA MET A 435 -0.64 16.28 -0.34
C MET A 435 -0.79 17.10 -1.62
N CYS A 436 -1.69 18.08 -1.64
CA CYS A 436 -2.08 18.83 -2.83
C CYS A 436 -2.04 20.36 -2.62
N PRO A 437 -1.79 21.15 -3.68
CA PRO A 437 -1.83 22.60 -3.63
C PRO A 437 -3.21 23.13 -3.22
N GLY A 438 -3.22 24.14 -2.34
CA GLY A 438 -4.46 24.78 -1.87
C GLY A 438 -4.99 24.16 -0.58
N GLU A 439 -4.53 22.95 -0.23
CA GLU A 439 -4.85 22.30 1.03
C GLU A 439 -3.83 22.65 2.11
N GLY A 440 -4.27 22.75 3.36
CA GLY A 440 -3.41 22.82 4.53
C GLY A 440 -3.42 21.49 5.28
N TYR A 441 -2.44 21.26 6.14
CA TYR A 441 -2.33 20.02 6.91
C TYR A 441 -2.04 20.29 8.38
N GLN A 442 -2.77 19.63 9.28
CA GLN A 442 -2.47 19.69 10.70
C GLN A 442 -1.30 18.76 10.99
N ILE A 443 -0.25 19.30 11.60
CA ILE A 443 0.99 18.57 11.87
C ILE A 443 1.26 18.53 13.37
N LYS A 444 1.71 17.38 13.86
CA LYS A 444 2.21 17.25 15.23
C LYS A 444 3.67 16.83 15.25
N MET A 445 4.53 17.70 15.75
CA MET A 445 5.95 17.44 15.91
C MET A 445 6.30 17.03 17.33
N SER A 446 7.24 16.09 17.44
CA SER A 446 7.84 15.68 18.71
C SER A 446 8.99 16.57 19.15
N THR A 447 9.62 17.27 18.20
CA THR A 447 10.68 18.26 18.42
C THR A 447 10.57 19.38 17.40
N ALA A 448 10.92 20.61 17.79
CA ALA A 448 10.94 21.75 16.87
C ALA A 448 12.11 21.60 15.87
N THR A 449 11.89 21.93 14.61
CA THR A 449 12.89 21.81 13.54
C THR A 449 12.64 22.79 12.39
N LEU A 450 13.64 22.94 11.50
CA LEU A 450 13.47 23.59 10.21
C LEU A 450 13.21 22.54 9.15
N PHE A 451 12.23 22.80 8.29
CA PHE A 451 11.76 21.88 7.26
C PHE A 451 11.76 22.54 5.88
N ASN A 452 12.06 21.75 4.85
CA ASN A 452 11.98 22.12 3.44
C ASN A 452 11.38 20.92 2.70
N TYR A 453 10.45 21.14 1.77
CA TYR A 453 9.95 20.05 0.95
C TYR A 453 11.04 19.53 -0.01
N PRO A 454 11.09 18.20 -0.26
CA PRO A 454 11.99 17.64 -1.26
C PRO A 454 11.52 17.97 -2.70
N ILE A 455 12.44 17.84 -3.67
CA ILE A 455 12.24 18.22 -5.09
C ILE A 455 11.14 17.41 -5.78
N SER A 456 10.95 16.15 -5.41
CA SER A 456 9.94 15.26 -5.99
C SER A 456 9.53 14.19 -4.98
N GLY A 457 8.22 13.92 -4.88
CA GLY A 457 7.74 12.63 -4.39
C GLY A 457 7.97 11.56 -5.46
N GLY A 458 7.99 10.29 -5.10
CA GLY A 458 7.95 9.20 -6.07
C GLY A 458 6.82 9.40 -7.09
N GLN A 459 6.97 8.84 -8.30
CA GLN A 459 5.98 9.01 -9.38
C GLN A 459 4.55 8.75 -8.89
N ARG A 460 3.62 9.56 -9.41
CA ARG A 460 2.15 9.46 -9.22
C ARG A 460 1.72 8.01 -9.01
N ILE A 461 1.52 7.62 -7.75
CA ILE A 461 0.66 6.49 -7.45
C ILE A 461 -0.74 7.01 -7.80
N GLY A 462 -1.38 6.38 -8.78
CA GLY A 462 -2.75 6.70 -9.16
C GLY A 462 -3.63 6.75 -7.91
N ASP A 463 -4.59 7.68 -7.88
CA ASP A 463 -5.45 7.99 -6.73
C ASP A 463 -5.62 6.78 -5.82
N ILE A 464 -5.02 6.83 -4.62
CA ILE A 464 -5.27 5.82 -3.60
C ILE A 464 -6.74 6.00 -3.24
N TYR A 465 -7.60 5.18 -3.83
CA TYR A 465 -9.00 5.07 -3.44
C TYR A 465 -9.01 4.52 -2.03
N THR A 466 -9.10 5.41 -1.04
CA THR A 466 -9.53 5.03 0.30
C THR A 466 -10.96 4.53 0.19
N GLU A 467 -11.19 3.27 0.56
CA GLU A 467 -12.55 2.77 0.62
C GLU A 467 -13.32 3.61 1.64
N ARG A 468 -14.56 3.96 1.30
CA ARG A 468 -15.45 4.67 2.22
C ARG A 468 -16.37 3.67 2.91
N PRO A 469 -16.75 3.93 4.18
CA PRO A 469 -17.80 3.17 4.84
C PRO A 469 -19.07 3.10 3.96
N ILE A 470 -19.60 1.90 3.76
CA ILE A 470 -20.82 1.61 3.01
C ILE A 470 -22.01 1.44 3.98
N HIS A 471 -21.77 0.92 5.18
CA HIS A 471 -22.79 0.65 6.19
C HIS A 471 -23.05 1.84 7.11
N PHE A 472 -22.00 2.51 7.60
CA PHE A 472 -22.15 3.73 8.39
C PHE A 472 -22.09 4.98 7.51
N ASP A 473 -22.91 5.99 7.85
CA ASP A 473 -22.91 7.28 7.16
C ASP A 473 -21.55 8.03 7.34
N GLU A 474 -21.33 9.08 6.55
CA GLU A 474 -20.21 10.00 6.77
C GLU A 474 -20.53 10.97 7.94
N PRO A 475 -19.59 11.15 8.89
CA PRO A 475 -19.77 12.11 9.97
C PRO A 475 -19.65 13.55 9.45
N VAL A 476 -20.27 14.50 10.14
CA VAL A 476 -20.17 15.92 9.80
C VAL A 476 -18.80 16.45 10.24
N ASN A 477 -18.06 17.06 9.31
CA ASN A 477 -16.84 17.79 9.62
C ASN A 477 -17.17 19.11 10.35
N THR A 478 -16.73 19.22 11.60
CA THR A 478 -16.95 20.38 12.48
C THR A 478 -15.68 21.20 12.72
N GLY A 479 -14.59 20.89 12.00
CA GLY A 479 -13.31 21.59 12.06
C GLY A 479 -12.46 21.31 13.33
N SER A 480 -13.03 20.66 14.35
CA SER A 480 -12.33 20.21 15.55
C SER A 480 -12.47 18.71 15.67
N ASN A 481 -11.37 18.00 15.91
CA ASN A 481 -11.41 16.55 15.97
C ASN A 481 -10.38 15.95 16.93
N MET A 482 -10.51 14.66 17.15
CA MET A 482 -9.59 13.80 17.88
C MET A 482 -9.31 12.56 17.02
N ILE A 483 -8.13 11.96 17.16
CA ILE A 483 -7.74 10.77 16.39
C ILE A 483 -7.61 9.54 17.29
N ILE A 484 -8.08 8.41 16.78
CA ILE A 484 -8.06 7.13 17.48
C ILE A 484 -7.37 6.09 16.62
N GLY A 485 -6.23 5.59 17.10
CA GLY A 485 -5.48 4.52 16.47
C GLY A 485 -5.97 3.14 16.92
N PHE A 486 -6.20 2.26 15.96
CA PHE A 486 -6.55 0.84 16.12
C PHE A 486 -5.45 -0.04 15.51
N PRO A 487 -4.37 -0.31 16.24
CA PRO A 487 -3.32 -1.21 15.77
C PRO A 487 -3.83 -2.65 15.57
N LEU A 488 -3.28 -3.37 14.59
CA LEU A 488 -3.64 -4.78 14.32
C LEU A 488 -3.45 -5.68 15.55
N TYR A 489 -2.38 -5.45 16.32
CA TYR A 489 -2.09 -6.24 17.53
C TYR A 489 -3.12 -6.06 18.65
N ALA A 490 -3.93 -4.99 18.62
CA ALA A 490 -4.91 -4.72 19.65
C ALA A 490 -6.13 -5.66 19.51
N TRP A 491 -6.38 -6.22 18.34
CA TRP A 491 -7.54 -7.05 18.05
C TRP A 491 -7.39 -8.47 18.58
N GLN A 492 -8.39 -8.95 19.33
CA GLN A 492 -8.47 -10.36 19.75
C GLN A 492 -9.14 -11.28 18.71
N SER A 493 -9.81 -10.67 17.73
CA SER A 493 -10.52 -11.31 16.63
C SER A 493 -9.91 -10.89 15.30
N THR A 494 -9.99 -11.74 14.29
CA THR A 494 -9.57 -11.41 12.92
C THR A 494 -10.60 -10.50 12.27
N LEU A 495 -10.18 -9.30 11.85
CA LEU A 495 -10.97 -8.42 10.99
C LEU A 495 -10.90 -8.91 9.53
N SER A 496 -11.94 -8.60 8.76
CA SER A 496 -12.00 -8.83 7.31
C SER A 496 -11.97 -7.48 6.59
N ILE A 497 -11.27 -7.40 5.45
CA ILE A 497 -11.27 -6.19 4.61
C ILE A 497 -12.73 -5.81 4.30
N GLY A 498 -13.07 -4.53 4.46
CA GLY A 498 -14.42 -4.00 4.35
C GLY A 498 -15.23 -4.01 5.65
N ASP A 499 -14.69 -4.53 6.76
CA ASP A 499 -15.27 -4.30 8.10
C ASP A 499 -15.20 -2.79 8.44
N GLU A 500 -16.23 -2.26 9.09
CA GLU A 500 -16.33 -0.82 9.37
C GLU A 500 -16.37 -0.52 10.86
N ILE A 501 -15.73 0.56 11.27
CA ILE A 501 -15.77 1.06 12.63
C ILE A 501 -16.46 2.41 12.66
N ALA A 502 -17.41 2.57 13.58
CA ALA A 502 -18.07 3.83 13.84
C ALA A 502 -17.96 4.24 15.31
N ALA A 503 -17.88 5.53 15.53
CA ALA A 503 -17.88 6.16 16.85
C ALA A 503 -19.13 7.02 17.03
N TYR A 504 -19.73 6.91 18.21
CA TYR A 504 -20.98 7.55 18.58
C TYR A 504 -20.85 8.34 19.87
N ASP A 505 -21.65 9.40 20.02
CA ASP A 505 -21.89 10.04 21.31
C ASP A 505 -22.84 9.19 22.20
N GLU A 506 -22.99 9.58 23.47
CA GLU A 506 -23.89 8.89 24.42
C GLU A 506 -25.37 8.90 24.00
N LYS A 507 -25.77 9.77 23.07
CA LYS A 507 -27.13 9.86 22.54
C LYS A 507 -27.32 9.10 21.23
N GLY A 508 -26.26 8.46 20.73
CA GLY A 508 -26.27 7.65 19.51
C GLY A 508 -26.11 8.46 18.23
N ARG A 509 -25.57 9.68 18.28
CA ARG A 509 -25.16 10.42 17.08
C ARG A 509 -23.84 9.88 16.57
N LEU A 510 -23.75 9.63 15.26
CA LEU A 510 -22.50 9.28 14.60
C LEU A 510 -21.55 10.49 14.56
N ILE A 511 -20.33 10.30 15.06
CA ILE A 511 -19.32 11.36 15.18
C ILE A 511 -17.98 10.98 14.52
N GLY A 512 -17.88 9.75 14.00
CA GLY A 512 -16.72 9.27 13.24
C GLY A 512 -17.04 7.92 12.60
N SER A 513 -16.51 7.66 11.40
CA SER A 513 -16.54 6.33 10.78
C SER A 513 -15.29 6.10 9.94
N THR A 514 -14.90 4.83 9.76
CA THR A 514 -13.75 4.41 8.94
C THR A 514 -13.89 2.94 8.54
N VAL A 515 -13.16 2.51 7.51
CA VAL A 515 -13.18 1.13 6.99
C VAL A 515 -11.82 0.45 7.16
N TYR A 516 -11.85 -0.85 7.42
CA TYR A 516 -10.66 -1.66 7.55
C TYR A 516 -10.17 -2.18 6.18
N GLU A 517 -8.96 -1.78 5.79
CA GLU A 517 -8.36 -2.11 4.49
C GLU A 517 -7.23 -3.16 4.60
N GLY A 518 -7.10 -3.84 5.75
CA GLY A 518 -6.11 -4.90 5.96
C GLY A 518 -4.86 -4.50 6.75
N ASN A 519 -4.70 -3.21 7.09
CA ASN A 519 -3.56 -2.67 7.85
C ASN A 519 -3.99 -2.07 9.20
N ASN A 520 -3.10 -1.37 9.91
CA ASN A 520 -3.51 -0.56 11.06
C ASN A 520 -4.61 0.43 10.63
N LEU A 521 -5.38 0.94 11.58
CA LEU A 521 -6.52 1.80 11.27
C LEU A 521 -6.48 3.06 12.12
N ALA A 522 -6.93 4.17 11.55
CA ALA A 522 -7.14 5.41 12.26
C ALA A 522 -8.59 5.87 12.05
N LEU A 523 -9.20 6.38 13.10
CA LEU A 523 -10.56 6.91 13.10
C LEU A 523 -10.52 8.34 13.62
N THR A 524 -10.97 9.27 12.79
CA THR A 524 -11.21 10.66 13.20
C THR A 524 -12.59 10.79 13.80
N VAL A 525 -12.65 11.41 14.97
CA VAL A 525 -13.90 11.72 15.69
C VAL A 525 -14.07 13.23 15.82
N TRP A 526 -15.25 13.73 15.46
CA TRP A 526 -15.52 15.16 15.33
C TRP A 526 -16.14 15.77 16.60
N GLY A 527 -15.61 16.94 16.97
CA GLY A 527 -16.05 17.75 18.11
C GLY A 527 -17.23 18.65 17.79
N ASP A 528 -17.76 19.35 18.78
CA ASP A 528 -18.87 20.27 18.62
C ASP A 528 -18.42 21.60 17.99
N ASP A 529 -19.09 22.04 16.93
CA ASP A 529 -18.84 23.35 16.33
C ASP A 529 -19.54 24.45 17.12
N MET A 530 -18.76 25.18 17.91
CA MET A 530 -19.26 26.27 18.76
C MET A 530 -19.90 27.45 17.98
N THR A 531 -19.78 27.47 16.64
CA THR A 531 -20.41 28.50 15.80
C THR A 531 -21.82 28.10 15.32
N THR A 532 -22.28 26.88 15.60
CA THR A 532 -23.65 26.44 15.30
C THR A 532 -24.55 26.50 16.55
N ASP A 533 -25.87 26.62 16.34
CA ASP A 533 -26.85 26.69 17.45
C ASP A 533 -27.19 25.30 18.03
N THR A 534 -26.82 24.24 17.32
CA THR A 534 -27.15 22.86 17.66
C THR A 534 -25.89 22.08 17.83
N LYS A 535 -25.80 21.32 18.93
CA LYS A 535 -24.71 20.35 19.11
C LYS A 535 -24.62 19.50 17.84
N ASP A 536 -23.47 19.37 17.20
CA ASP A 536 -23.24 18.62 15.95
C ASP A 536 -22.07 17.62 16.03
N GLY A 537 -21.21 17.73 17.04
CA GLY A 537 -20.20 16.72 17.39
C GLY A 537 -20.05 16.54 18.90
N LEU A 538 -18.88 16.10 19.36
CA LEU A 538 -18.60 15.86 20.79
C LEU A 538 -18.16 17.12 21.52
N VAL A 539 -18.69 17.33 22.72
CA VAL A 539 -18.19 18.38 23.63
C VAL A 539 -17.00 17.84 24.43
N GLU A 540 -16.06 18.71 24.77
CA GLU A 540 -14.94 18.41 25.66
C GLU A 540 -15.36 17.60 26.89
N GLY A 541 -14.74 16.43 27.09
CA GLY A 541 -15.03 15.52 28.19
C GLY A 541 -16.15 14.51 27.97
N GLU A 542 -16.83 14.51 26.82
CA GLU A 542 -17.85 13.51 26.51
C GLU A 542 -17.25 12.14 26.16
N LYS A 543 -18.01 11.08 26.48
CA LYS A 543 -17.60 9.70 26.23
C LYS A 543 -17.93 9.27 24.79
N ILE A 544 -17.01 8.56 24.18
CA ILE A 544 -17.13 7.97 22.84
C ILE A 544 -17.51 6.49 22.95
N ILE A 545 -18.47 6.06 22.15
CA ILE A 545 -18.95 4.67 22.06
C ILE A 545 -18.61 4.12 20.68
N PHE A 546 -17.87 3.01 20.65
CA PHE A 546 -17.39 2.40 19.40
C PHE A 546 -18.22 1.19 19.00
N ARG A 547 -18.48 1.06 17.70
CA ARG A 547 -19.14 -0.09 17.10
C ARG A 547 -18.33 -0.60 15.92
N LEU A 548 -18.34 -1.92 15.74
CA LEU A 548 -17.84 -2.62 14.58
C LEU A 548 -19.02 -3.19 13.81
N TRP A 549 -19.05 -2.97 12.51
CA TRP A 549 -19.89 -3.73 11.59
C TRP A 549 -19.02 -4.72 10.83
N ASN A 550 -19.38 -6.00 10.89
CA ASN A 550 -18.66 -7.05 10.18
C ASN A 550 -19.31 -7.31 8.81
N THR A 551 -18.55 -7.12 7.74
CA THR A 551 -19.07 -7.18 6.37
C THR A 551 -19.58 -8.57 5.98
N LEU A 552 -18.91 -9.62 6.46
CA LEU A 552 -19.24 -11.01 6.11
C LEU A 552 -20.51 -11.53 6.79
N THR A 553 -20.74 -11.11 8.03
CA THR A 553 -21.88 -11.55 8.85
C THR A 553 -23.03 -10.55 8.87
N SER A 554 -22.79 -9.33 8.40
CA SER A 554 -23.69 -8.18 8.49
C SER A 554 -24.17 -7.92 9.92
N ALA A 555 -23.31 -8.19 10.91
CA ALA A 555 -23.62 -8.02 12.33
C ALA A 555 -22.88 -6.80 12.91
N GLU A 556 -23.56 -6.05 13.78
CA GLU A 556 -22.96 -4.98 14.57
C GLU A 556 -22.58 -5.46 15.97
N GLN A 557 -21.41 -5.03 16.45
CA GLN A 557 -20.91 -5.35 17.79
C GLN A 557 -20.35 -4.09 18.46
N VAL A 558 -20.46 -4.02 19.78
CA VAL A 558 -19.86 -2.93 20.56
C VAL A 558 -18.38 -3.24 20.76
N LEU A 559 -17.50 -2.26 20.57
CA LEU A 559 -16.09 -2.40 20.87
C LEU A 559 -15.80 -1.95 22.30
N ASN A 560 -15.27 -2.86 23.12
CA ASN A 560 -14.72 -2.53 24.42
C ASN A 560 -13.21 -2.39 24.30
N ILE A 561 -12.70 -1.17 24.47
CA ILE A 561 -11.29 -0.84 24.26
C ILE A 561 -10.61 -0.67 25.61
N LYS A 562 -9.44 -1.29 25.77
CA LYS A 562 -8.47 -0.93 26.79
C LYS A 562 -7.36 -0.13 26.13
N TRP A 563 -7.13 1.07 26.64
CA TRP A 563 -6.22 2.05 26.05
C TRP A 563 -4.77 1.75 26.40
N GLN A 564 -3.91 1.83 25.39
CA GLN A 564 -2.46 1.93 25.56
C GLN A 564 -2.07 3.38 25.82
N GLU A 565 -2.70 4.30 25.07
CA GLU A 565 -2.52 5.75 25.19
C GLU A 565 -3.89 6.44 25.10
N GLY A 566 -4.07 7.53 25.84
CA GLY A 566 -5.30 8.31 25.83
C GLY A 566 -6.49 7.58 26.48
N SER A 567 -7.70 7.85 25.99
CA SER A 567 -8.95 7.31 26.56
C SER A 567 -10.11 7.44 25.58
N GLU A 568 -11.29 6.92 25.95
CA GLU A 568 -12.52 7.11 25.19
C GLU A 568 -13.20 8.47 25.46
N ILE A 569 -12.50 9.42 26.06
CA ILE A 569 -13.02 10.76 26.38
C ILE A 569 -12.54 11.75 25.32
N TYR A 570 -13.49 12.45 24.72
CA TYR A 570 -13.20 13.45 23.70
C TYR A 570 -12.42 14.63 24.28
N SER A 571 -11.35 14.98 23.58
CA SER A 571 -10.61 16.22 23.75
C SER A 571 -10.06 16.63 22.40
N THR A 572 -10.22 17.91 22.04
CA THR A 572 -9.74 18.44 20.75
C THR A 572 -8.23 18.19 20.61
N ASP A 573 -7.84 17.74 19.42
CA ASP A 573 -6.48 17.35 19.02
C ASP A 573 -5.83 16.24 19.87
N ALA A 574 -6.61 15.54 20.68
CA ALA A 574 -6.13 14.39 21.42
C ALA A 574 -5.84 13.21 20.48
N ILE A 575 -4.89 12.37 20.91
CA ILE A 575 -4.53 11.12 20.26
C ILE A 575 -4.78 10.02 21.27
N SER A 576 -5.52 8.98 20.88
CA SER A 576 -5.71 7.78 21.68
C SER A 576 -5.37 6.53 20.88
N VAL A 577 -4.77 5.55 21.53
CA VAL A 577 -4.32 4.30 20.89
C VAL A 577 -4.87 3.11 21.65
N ALA A 578 -5.61 2.25 20.94
CA ALA A 578 -6.12 1.01 21.50
C ALA A 578 -4.96 0.03 21.79
N GLY A 579 -4.90 -0.49 23.02
CA GLY A 579 -3.95 -1.54 23.41
C GLY A 579 -4.56 -2.94 23.36
N GLN A 580 -5.86 -3.05 23.61
CA GLN A 580 -6.62 -4.30 23.49
C GLN A 580 -8.09 -4.00 23.18
N ILE A 581 -8.66 -4.69 22.20
CA ILE A 581 -10.03 -4.53 21.73
C ILE A 581 -10.77 -5.84 21.92
N ILE A 582 -11.90 -5.77 22.61
CA ILE A 582 -12.75 -6.91 22.95
C ILE A 582 -14.13 -6.66 22.33
N LEU A 583 -14.55 -7.57 21.45
CA LEU A 583 -15.89 -7.55 20.88
C LEU A 583 -16.91 -7.88 21.97
N GLY A 584 -17.78 -6.92 22.27
CA GLY A 584 -18.93 -7.11 23.13
C GLY A 584 -20.12 -7.69 22.36
N ASN A 585 -20.99 -8.41 23.06
CA ASN A 585 -22.33 -8.69 22.54
C ASN A 585 -23.17 -7.39 22.58
N GLU A 586 -24.15 -7.29 21.67
CA GLU A 586 -25.05 -6.15 21.41
C GLU A 586 -25.40 -5.24 22.62
N LEU A 587 -25.59 -3.94 22.34
CA LEU A 587 -26.05 -2.92 23.29
C LEU A 587 -27.25 -3.40 24.14
N GLY A 588 -27.06 -3.60 25.45
CA GLY A 588 -28.17 -3.66 26.41
C GLY A 588 -28.14 -4.69 27.56
N ALA A 589 -27.05 -5.41 27.82
CA ALA A 589 -26.95 -6.18 29.06
C ALA A 589 -26.01 -5.47 30.05
N ASP A 590 -26.58 -4.80 31.06
CA ASP A 590 -25.89 -4.61 32.33
C ASP A 590 -25.48 -6.00 32.82
N ARG A 591 -24.24 -6.44 32.54
CA ARG A 591 -23.77 -7.74 33.01
C ARG A 591 -23.75 -7.70 34.54
N GLN A 592 -24.60 -8.49 35.17
CA GLN A 592 -24.70 -8.55 36.62
C GLN A 592 -23.66 -9.51 37.15
N LEU A 593 -22.88 -9.04 38.14
CA LEU A 593 -21.95 -9.91 38.84
C LEU A 593 -22.74 -11.02 39.55
N VAL A 594 -22.55 -12.26 39.12
CA VAL A 594 -23.21 -13.43 39.72
C VAL A 594 -22.46 -13.89 40.95
N LYS A 595 -21.14 -14.03 40.84
CA LYS A 595 -20.27 -14.42 41.95
C LYS A 595 -18.80 -14.18 41.64
N ILE A 596 -18.00 -14.09 42.71
CA ILE A 596 -16.54 -14.04 42.63
C ILE A 596 -16.01 -15.37 43.15
N THR A 597 -15.09 -16.01 42.44
CA THR A 597 -14.43 -17.23 42.90
C THR A 597 -12.91 -17.12 42.85
N ASP A 598 -12.20 -17.92 43.64
CA ASP A 598 -10.78 -18.19 43.39
C ASP A 598 -10.60 -19.15 42.19
N VAL A 599 -9.35 -19.40 41.80
CA VAL A 599 -8.99 -20.34 40.73
C VAL A 599 -9.36 -21.81 41.03
N LEU A 600 -9.70 -22.13 42.28
CA LEU A 600 -10.17 -23.45 42.70
C LEU A 600 -11.72 -23.54 42.69
N GLY A 601 -12.40 -22.47 42.27
CA GLY A 601 -13.87 -22.41 42.16
C GLY A 601 -14.57 -22.16 43.50
N LYS A 602 -13.85 -21.76 44.55
CA LYS A 602 -14.44 -21.40 45.84
C LYS A 602 -14.94 -19.96 45.78
N GLU A 603 -16.18 -19.73 46.22
CA GLU A 603 -16.77 -18.39 46.29
C GLU A 603 -16.11 -17.52 47.37
N VAL A 604 -15.81 -16.26 47.02
CA VAL A 604 -15.01 -15.31 47.82
C VAL A 604 -15.61 -13.90 47.78
N ASN A 605 -15.14 -13.00 48.65
CA ASN A 605 -15.74 -11.67 48.81
C ASN A 605 -15.08 -10.58 47.92
N GLY A 606 -14.06 -10.93 47.14
CA GLY A 606 -13.42 -10.03 46.17
C GLY A 606 -12.27 -9.19 46.74
N ASN A 607 -11.92 -9.38 48.01
CA ASN A 607 -10.91 -8.60 48.73
C ASN A 607 -9.65 -9.42 49.07
N GLU A 608 -9.58 -10.65 48.58
CA GLU A 608 -8.47 -11.56 48.83
C GLU A 608 -7.23 -11.07 48.08
N LYS A 609 -6.14 -10.87 48.83
CA LYS A 609 -4.83 -10.46 48.31
C LYS A 609 -3.99 -11.68 47.95
N ASP A 610 -3.06 -11.50 47.01
CA ASP A 610 -2.12 -12.51 46.49
C ASP A 610 -2.80 -13.77 45.92
N VAL A 611 -4.06 -13.63 45.49
CA VAL A 611 -4.86 -14.70 44.87
C VAL A 611 -5.52 -14.16 43.61
N MET A 612 -5.58 -15.00 42.57
CA MET A 612 -6.30 -14.67 41.34
C MET A 612 -7.80 -14.88 41.55
N LEU A 613 -8.55 -13.80 41.38
CA LEU A 613 -10.00 -13.71 41.52
C LEU A 613 -10.66 -13.79 40.15
N LEU A 614 -11.73 -14.57 40.06
CA LEU A 614 -12.57 -14.75 38.88
C LEU A 614 -13.94 -14.14 39.16
N TYR A 615 -14.25 -13.02 38.50
CA TYR A 615 -15.54 -12.36 38.53
C TYR A 615 -16.40 -12.96 37.43
N ILE A 616 -17.45 -13.67 37.80
CA ILE A 616 -18.33 -14.40 36.88
C ILE A 616 -19.63 -13.62 36.74
N TYR A 617 -19.99 -13.30 35.50
CA TYR A 617 -21.18 -12.52 35.17
C TYR A 617 -22.32 -13.40 34.62
N ASP A 618 -23.53 -12.85 34.60
CA ASP A 618 -24.76 -13.55 34.18
C ASP A 618 -24.82 -13.84 32.68
N ASP A 619 -24.05 -13.12 31.89
CA ASP A 619 -23.78 -13.39 30.47
C ASP A 619 -22.77 -14.53 30.23
N GLY A 620 -22.21 -15.11 31.30
CA GLY A 620 -21.23 -16.19 31.25
C GLY A 620 -19.78 -15.73 31.05
N SER A 621 -19.53 -14.42 30.95
CA SER A 621 -18.18 -13.87 30.88
C SER A 621 -17.45 -13.99 32.23
N ILE A 622 -16.11 -14.09 32.17
CA ILE A 622 -15.24 -14.21 33.35
C ILE A 622 -14.13 -13.17 33.27
N GLU A 623 -14.08 -12.27 34.24
CA GLU A 623 -13.00 -11.31 34.42
C GLU A 623 -12.01 -11.80 35.48
N ARG A 624 -10.71 -11.63 35.22
CA ARG A 624 -9.63 -12.14 36.09
C ARG A 624 -8.88 -10.97 36.71
N ILE A 625 -8.89 -10.88 38.03
CA ILE A 625 -8.23 -9.81 38.79
C ILE A 625 -7.20 -10.43 39.73
N PHE A 626 -5.99 -9.89 39.73
CA PHE A 626 -4.96 -10.26 40.70
C PHE A 626 -4.63 -9.04 41.55
N ILE A 627 -4.91 -9.13 42.86
CA ILE A 627 -4.68 -8.04 43.80
C ILE A 627 -3.36 -8.33 44.53
N ASN A 628 -2.30 -7.62 44.16
CA ASN A 628 -1.03 -7.61 44.91
C ASN A 628 -1.15 -6.76 46.18
N GLU A 629 -0.36 -7.10 47.20
CA GLU A 629 -0.39 -6.44 48.52
C GLU A 629 -0.26 -4.92 48.52
#